data_AF-A0A3B8WT33-F1
#
_entry.id   AF-A0A3B8WT33-F1
#
_cell.length_a   1.000
_cell.length_b   1.000
_cell.length_c   1.000
_cell.angle_alpha   90.00
_cell.angle_beta   90.00
_cell.angle_gamma   90.00
#
_symmetry.space_group_name_H-M   'P 1'
#
loop_
_entity.id
_entity.type
_entity.pdbx_description
1 polymer ?
#
loop_
_entity_poly.entity_id
_entity_poly.type
_entity_poly.pdbx_seq_one_letter_code
_entity_poly.pdbx_strand_id
1 'polypeptide(L)'
;MHQQESNRLEAVSELVEAQVHKHLAFLAEEIATVKALIRDRIDDDPDLREKRDLLKSIPGVGEATINTVLSEFSQIDQFKNAKALAAYVGVTP
;
A
#
# COMPACT_ATOMS: atom_id res chain seq x y z
N MET A 1 -10.37 6.35 4.23
CA MET A 1 -11.10 7.06 5.30
C MET A 1 -10.29 8.17 5.95
N HIS A 2 -8.97 8.03 6.20
CA HIS A 2 -8.17 9.12 6.79
C HIS A 2 -8.30 10.45 6.03
N GLN A 3 -8.14 10.44 4.70
CA GLN A 3 -8.31 11.66 3.89
C GLN A 3 -9.73 12.23 3.96
N GLN A 4 -10.76 11.38 4.04
CA GLN A 4 -12.15 11.84 4.15
C GLN A 4 -12.39 12.54 5.50
N GLU A 5 -11.89 11.97 6.60
CA GLU A 5 -12.01 12.59 7.93
C GLU A 5 -11.16 13.86 8.05
N SER A 6 -10.01 13.91 7.35
CA SER A 6 -9.21 15.13 7.25
C SER A 6 -9.98 16.24 6.55
N ASN A 7 -10.61 15.93 5.41
CA ASN A 7 -11.42 16.91 4.67
C ASN A 7 -12.65 17.34 5.48
N ARG A 8 -13.20 16.45 6.32
CA ARG A 8 -14.34 16.75 7.19
C ARG A 8 -14.04 17.81 8.26
N LEU A 9 -12.77 17.96 8.68
CA LEU A 9 -12.36 19.02 9.60
C LEU A 9 -12.67 20.44 9.07
N GLU A 10 -12.75 20.61 7.75
CA GLU A 10 -13.01 21.93 7.15
C GLU A 10 -14.46 22.41 7.36
N ALA A 11 -15.39 21.51 7.70
CA ALA A 11 -16.83 21.79 7.77
C ALA A 11 -17.51 21.31 9.06
N VAL A 12 -16.75 20.82 10.03
CA VAL A 12 -17.27 20.29 11.29
C VAL A 12 -17.48 21.40 12.32
N SER A 13 -18.50 21.25 13.18
CA SER A 13 -18.71 22.16 14.32
C SER A 13 -17.72 21.86 15.45
N GLU A 14 -17.40 22.87 16.27
CA GLU A 14 -16.51 22.73 17.44
C GLU A 14 -16.92 21.58 18.37
N LEU A 15 -18.21 21.23 18.42
CA LEU A 15 -18.75 20.16 19.26
C LEU A 15 -18.23 18.75 18.88
N VAL A 16 -17.81 18.55 17.62
CA VAL A 16 -17.41 17.24 17.08
C VAL A 16 -15.94 17.21 16.63
N GLU A 17 -15.26 18.36 16.62
CA GLU A 17 -13.86 18.50 16.18
C GLU A 17 -12.90 17.57 16.95
N ALA A 18 -13.05 17.49 18.28
CA ALA A 18 -12.25 16.62 19.12
C ALA A 18 -12.40 15.13 18.76
N GLN A 19 -13.61 14.69 18.40
CA GLN A 19 -13.90 13.33 17.97
C GLN A 19 -13.28 13.04 16.60
N VAL A 20 -13.32 14.00 15.66
CA VAL A 20 -12.67 13.87 14.35
C VAL A 20 -11.15 13.75 14.50
N HIS A 21 -10.52 14.57 15.36
CA HIS A 21 -9.09 14.45 15.66
C HIS A 21 -8.74 13.08 16.27
N LYS A 22 -9.55 12.59 17.21
CA LYS A 22 -9.34 11.24 17.79
C LYS A 22 -9.44 10.16 16.72
N HIS A 23 -10.38 10.26 15.79
CA HIS A 23 -10.53 9.30 14.70
C HIS A 23 -9.36 9.37 13.71
N LEU A 24 -8.87 10.56 13.38
CA LEU A 24 -7.67 10.73 12.56
C LEU A 24 -6.44 10.08 13.19
N ALA A 25 -6.22 10.30 14.50
CA ALA A 25 -5.12 9.69 15.22
C ALA A 25 -5.21 8.15 15.19
N PHE A 26 -6.39 7.61 15.47
CA PHE A 26 -6.64 6.16 15.36
C PHE A 26 -6.35 5.62 13.95
N LEU A 27 -6.88 6.28 12.90
CA LEU A 27 -6.64 5.84 11.52
C LEU A 27 -5.17 5.91 11.14
N ALA A 28 -4.43 6.93 11.60
CA ALA A 28 -3.00 7.05 11.35
C ALA A 28 -2.21 5.93 12.03
N GLU A 29 -2.54 5.58 13.26
CA GLU A 29 -1.95 4.46 14.00
C GLU A 29 -2.23 3.13 13.30
N GLU A 30 -3.49 2.85 12.94
CA GLU A 30 -3.86 1.62 12.23
C GLU A 30 -3.15 1.49 10.88
N ILE A 31 -3.01 2.59 10.13
CA ILE A 31 -2.24 2.60 8.88
C ILE A 31 -0.77 2.25 9.14
N ALA A 32 -0.16 2.82 10.19
CA ALA A 32 1.22 2.53 10.55
C ALA A 32 1.40 1.06 10.97
N THR A 33 0.49 0.54 11.79
CA THR A 33 0.45 -0.86 12.23
C THR A 33 0.35 -1.82 11.05
N VAL A 34 -0.60 -1.61 10.14
CA VAL A 34 -0.75 -2.48 8.96
C VAL A 34 0.48 -2.40 8.05
N LYS A 35 1.06 -1.21 7.85
CA LYS A 35 2.32 -1.08 7.10
C LYS A 35 3.47 -1.86 7.74
N ALA A 36 3.56 -1.87 9.07
CA ALA A 36 4.57 -2.65 9.78
C ALA A 36 4.35 -4.15 9.58
N LEU A 37 3.12 -4.64 9.76
CA LEU A 37 2.79 -6.05 9.54
C LEU A 37 3.11 -6.52 8.10
N ILE A 38 2.88 -5.68 7.09
CA ILE A 38 3.24 -5.99 5.70
C ILE A 38 4.76 -6.10 5.55
N ARG A 39 5.53 -5.15 6.10
CA ARG A 39 7.00 -5.20 6.03
C ARG A 39 7.53 -6.45 6.72
N ASP A 40 7.09 -6.70 7.95
CA ASP A 40 7.54 -7.85 8.74
C ASP A 40 7.26 -9.16 8.00
N ARG A 41 6.07 -9.29 7.40
CA ARG A 41 5.72 -10.45 6.59
C ARG A 41 6.60 -10.63 5.35
N ILE A 42 7.00 -9.54 4.69
CA ILE A 42 7.91 -9.59 3.53
C ILE A 42 9.34 -9.91 3.98
N ASP A 43 9.79 -9.36 5.11
CA ASP A 43 11.13 -9.59 5.66
C ASP A 43 11.33 -11.01 6.20
N ASP A 44 10.28 -11.61 6.75
CA ASP A 44 10.26 -12.99 7.26
C ASP A 44 10.25 -14.06 6.15
N ASP A 45 10.02 -13.67 4.89
CA ASP A 45 10.04 -14.54 3.72
C ASP A 45 11.23 -14.19 2.80
N PRO A 46 12.27 -15.05 2.73
CA PRO A 46 13.46 -14.77 1.93
C PRO A 46 13.20 -14.50 0.44
N ASP A 47 12.20 -15.17 -0.16
CA ASP A 47 11.85 -14.99 -1.58
C ASP A 47 11.13 -13.64 -1.80
N LEU A 48 10.18 -13.29 -0.93
CA LEU A 48 9.52 -11.99 -1.00
C LEU A 48 10.50 -10.84 -0.74
N ARG A 49 11.45 -11.02 0.18
CA ARG A 49 12.50 -10.04 0.46
C ARG A 49 13.40 -9.78 -0.74
N GLU A 50 13.83 -10.84 -1.44
CA GLU A 50 14.64 -10.71 -2.66
C GLU A 50 13.86 -9.98 -3.77
N LYS A 51 12.60 -10.36 -3.99
CA LYS A 51 11.72 -9.69 -4.97
C LYS A 51 11.47 -8.22 -4.62
N ARG A 52 11.29 -7.88 -3.34
CA ARG A 52 11.18 -6.49 -2.88
C ARG A 52 12.44 -5.69 -3.20
N ASP A 53 13.61 -6.23 -2.89
CA ASP A 53 14.89 -5.55 -3.08
C ASP A 53 15.17 -5.31 -4.58
N LEU A 54 14.79 -6.26 -5.43
CA LEU A 54 14.83 -6.09 -6.89
C LEU A 54 13.90 -4.96 -7.35
N LEU A 55 12.64 -4.94 -6.91
CA LEU A 55 11.69 -3.87 -7.28
C LEU A 55 12.14 -2.50 -6.77
N LYS A 56 12.74 -2.44 -5.58
CA LYS A 56 13.29 -1.21 -4.99
C LYS A 56 14.47 -0.63 -5.75
N SER A 57 15.17 -1.45 -6.56
CA SER A 57 16.25 -0.97 -7.42
C SER A 57 15.76 -0.13 -8.61
N ILE A 58 14.46 -0.15 -8.92
CA ILE A 58 13.86 0.59 -10.03
C ILE A 58 13.61 2.04 -9.60
N PRO A 59 14.24 3.05 -10.24
CA PRO A 59 14.00 4.45 -9.92
C PRO A 59 12.53 4.84 -10.09
N GLY A 60 11.96 5.50 -9.08
CA GLY A 60 10.57 5.95 -9.08
C GLY A 60 9.55 4.92 -8.56
N VAL A 61 9.97 3.70 -8.21
CA VAL A 61 9.10 2.70 -7.57
C VAL A 61 9.23 2.78 -6.05
N GLY A 62 8.15 3.14 -5.37
CA GLY A 62 8.10 3.29 -3.91
C GLY A 62 7.53 2.07 -3.18
N GLU A 63 7.73 1.98 -1.87
CA GLU A 63 7.31 0.84 -1.03
C GLU A 63 5.83 0.46 -1.19
N ALA A 64 4.93 1.45 -1.27
CA ALA A 64 3.50 1.18 -1.44
C ALA A 64 3.23 0.38 -2.74
N THR A 65 3.85 0.78 -3.84
CA THR A 65 3.74 0.08 -5.13
C THR A 65 4.38 -1.29 -5.08
N ILE A 66 5.55 -1.43 -4.45
CA ILE A 66 6.24 -2.72 -4.28
C ILE A 66 5.35 -3.69 -3.53
N ASN A 67 4.76 -3.26 -2.41
CA ASN A 67 3.88 -4.09 -1.60
C ASN A 67 2.64 -4.53 -2.37
N THR A 68 2.03 -3.64 -3.16
CA THR A 68 0.93 -4.00 -4.06
C THR A 68 1.36 -5.02 -5.11
N VAL A 69 2.54 -4.85 -5.71
CA VAL A 69 3.02 -5.79 -6.72
C VAL A 69 3.26 -7.18 -6.10
N LEU A 70 3.86 -7.24 -4.92
CA LEU A 70 4.12 -8.49 -4.22
C LEU A 70 2.84 -9.15 -3.70
N SER A 71 1.81 -8.38 -3.31
CA SER A 71 0.53 -8.94 -2.87
C SER A 71 -0.30 -9.49 -4.03
N GLU A 72 -0.47 -8.71 -5.10
CA GLU A 72 -1.35 -9.02 -6.22
C GLU A 72 -0.70 -9.97 -7.25
N PHE A 73 0.62 -9.92 -7.38
CA PHE A 73 1.38 -10.70 -8.38
C PHE A 73 2.38 -11.65 -7.74
N SER A 74 2.07 -12.15 -6.53
CA SER A 74 2.82 -13.24 -5.88
C SER A 74 2.95 -14.49 -6.76
N GLN A 75 2.06 -14.66 -7.76
CA GLN A 75 2.12 -15.68 -8.82
C GLN A 75 2.40 -15.09 -10.22
N ILE A 76 3.31 -14.12 -10.32
CA ILE A 76 3.80 -13.57 -11.61
C ILE A 76 4.14 -14.67 -12.63
N ASP A 77 4.62 -15.82 -12.16
CA ASP A 77 5.00 -16.97 -13.00
C ASP A 77 3.81 -17.60 -13.75
N GLN A 78 2.57 -17.28 -13.40
CA GLN A 78 1.38 -17.70 -14.15
C GLN A 78 1.27 -17.00 -15.52
N PHE A 79 1.94 -15.86 -15.69
CA PHE A 79 1.94 -15.12 -16.94
C PHE A 79 3.10 -15.55 -17.83
N LYS A 80 2.81 -15.84 -19.10
CA LYS A 80 3.80 -16.27 -20.09
C LYS A 80 4.97 -15.28 -20.26
N ASN A 81 4.72 -13.99 -20.06
CA ASN A 81 5.73 -12.93 -20.15
C ASN A 81 5.19 -11.61 -19.55
N ALA A 82 6.07 -10.62 -19.41
CA ALA A 82 5.73 -9.30 -18.88
C ALA A 82 4.62 -8.57 -19.68
N LYS A 83 4.51 -8.79 -21.00
CA LYS A 83 3.43 -8.18 -21.80
C LYS A 83 2.07 -8.74 -21.43
N ALA A 84 1.97 -10.04 -21.18
CA ALA A 84 0.72 -10.68 -20.75
C ALA A 84 0.26 -10.16 -19.38
N LEU A 85 1.20 -9.97 -18.45
CA LEU A 85 0.91 -9.33 -17.17
C LEU A 85 0.45 -7.87 -17.35
N ALA A 86 1.15 -7.09 -18.17
CA ALA A 86 0.82 -5.70 -18.43
C ALA A 86 -0.56 -5.55 -19.11
N ALA A 87 -0.94 -6.48 -20.00
CA ALA A 87 -2.26 -6.54 -20.60
C ALA A 87 -3.35 -6.92 -19.58
N TYR A 88 -3.05 -7.87 -18.69
CA TYR A 88 -3.96 -8.27 -17.61
C TYR A 88 -4.32 -7.10 -16.68
N VAL A 89 -3.34 -6.26 -16.34
CA VAL A 89 -3.56 -5.06 -15.50
C VAL A 89 -4.04 -3.84 -16.29
N GLY A 90 -4.23 -3.96 -17.61
CA GLY A 90 -4.81 -2.92 -18.47
C GLY A 90 -3.90 -1.73 -18.80
N VAL A 91 -2.57 -1.88 -18.67
CA VAL A 91 -1.60 -0.79 -18.95
C VAL A 91 -0.97 -0.87 -20.35
N THR A 92 -1.19 -1.96 -21.09
CA THR A 92 -0.84 -2.12 -22.50
C THR A 92 -1.93 -2.94 -23.19
N PRO A 93 -2.25 -2.71 -24.47
CA PRO A 93 -3.01 -3.66 -25.27
C PRO A 93 -2.24 -4.97 -25.49
#